data_AF-A9GF66-F1
#
_entry.id   AF-A9GF66-F1
#
_cell.length_a   1.000
_cell.length_b   1.000
_cell.length_c   1.000
_cell.angle_alpha   90.00
_cell.angle_beta   90.00
_cell.angle_gamma   90.00
#
_symmetry.space_group_name_H-M   'P 1'
#
loop_
_entity.id
_entity.type
_entity.pdbx_description
1 polymer ?
#
loop_
_entity_poly.entity_id
_entity_poly.type
_entity_poly.pdbx_seq_one_letter_code
_entity_poly.pdbx_strand_id
1 'polypeptide(L)'
;MLGERLAAALGAARDGAAGIESFAHLLGSRRVGPRGVALALPEVCEGCAALVVALDSLSSAVRDGFVETGSAVAADVAAADAACAVLGHAGVEVARLTDELSRAAAGASPARGAGRGRADRGGSERGIDARQRLGLEASVRRTARELSGALRLSELVIATLELRPTPLDLIDVLRNWSAAPAEGRPVVGISVASSDGRANEVEGDVRAVSGLMELAVGMVSAAGVASPHLTVSRLSDGRSMVRIAERGPREGAPAVALDVVLRDGGERAAAVARVVARRARIELVEATGGRVVTMTF
;
A
#
# COMPACT_ATOMS: atom_id res chain seq x y z
N MET A 1 22.36 7.56 12.27
CA MET A 1 21.36 6.96 13.18
C MET A 1 19.93 6.99 12.63
N LEU A 2 19.50 8.04 11.92
CA LEU A 2 18.14 8.08 11.31
C LEU A 2 17.84 6.88 10.40
N GLY A 3 18.75 6.54 9.47
CA GLY A 3 18.56 5.40 8.57
C GLY A 3 18.37 4.07 9.30
N GLU A 4 19.08 3.84 10.41
CA GLU A 4 18.92 2.65 11.25
C GLU A 4 17.57 2.65 11.98
N ARG A 5 17.16 3.78 12.56
CA ARG A 5 15.84 3.92 13.21
C ARG A 5 14.71 3.64 12.23
N LEU A 6 14.81 4.20 11.03
CA LEU A 6 13.81 4.07 9.98
C LEU A 6 13.74 2.64 9.46
N ALA A 7 14.89 2.00 9.21
CA ALA A 7 14.95 0.60 8.82
C ALA A 7 14.37 -0.33 9.90
N ALA A 8 14.68 -0.10 11.17
CA ALA A 8 14.16 -0.87 12.29
C ALA A 8 12.63 -0.73 12.42
N ALA A 9 12.11 0.52 12.37
CA ALA A 9 10.67 0.76 12.46
C ALA A 9 9.90 0.16 11.26
N LEU A 10 10.45 0.27 10.05
CA LEU A 10 9.87 -0.34 8.85
C LEU A 10 9.90 -1.88 8.94
N GLY A 11 10.99 -2.47 9.43
CA GLY A 11 11.11 -3.90 9.66
C GLY A 11 10.04 -4.41 10.62
N ALA A 12 9.91 -3.78 11.79
CA ALA A 12 8.89 -4.13 12.78
C ALA A 12 7.47 -4.00 12.22
N ALA A 13 7.19 -2.96 11.43
CA ALA A 13 5.87 -2.78 10.82
C ALA A 13 5.56 -3.85 9.75
N ARG A 14 6.56 -4.25 8.95
CA ARG A 14 6.44 -5.36 7.98
C ARG A 14 6.21 -6.70 8.67
N ASP A 15 6.93 -6.98 9.74
CA ASP A 15 6.77 -8.22 10.51
C ASP A 15 5.36 -8.31 11.12
N GLY A 16 4.87 -7.22 11.69
CA GLY A 16 3.50 -7.15 12.20
C GLY A 16 2.44 -7.32 11.11
N ALA A 17 2.62 -6.71 9.95
CA ALA A 17 1.73 -6.89 8.80
C ALA A 17 1.73 -8.35 8.31
N ALA A 18 2.89 -9.00 8.23
CA ALA A 18 3.01 -10.41 7.88
C ALA A 18 2.34 -11.33 8.91
N GLY A 19 2.36 -10.97 10.20
CA GLY A 19 1.61 -11.64 11.26
C GLY A 19 0.09 -11.60 11.02
N ILE A 20 -0.44 -10.44 10.65
CA ILE A 20 -1.87 -10.28 10.32
C ILE A 20 -2.26 -11.09 9.08
N GLU A 21 -1.43 -11.08 8.02
CA GLU A 21 -1.65 -11.91 6.83
C GLU A 21 -1.62 -13.41 7.17
N SER A 22 -0.66 -13.85 7.99
CA SER A 22 -0.57 -15.23 8.48
C SER A 22 -1.82 -15.63 9.27
N PHE A 23 -2.36 -14.72 10.08
CA PHE A 23 -3.59 -14.96 10.81
C PHE A 23 -4.82 -15.05 9.88
N ALA A 24 -4.89 -14.25 8.81
CA ALA A 24 -5.92 -14.42 7.78
C ALA A 24 -5.87 -15.82 7.13
N HIS A 25 -4.69 -16.35 6.85
CA HIS A 25 -4.54 -17.71 6.34
C HIS A 25 -4.99 -18.77 7.36
N LEU A 26 -4.68 -18.58 8.64
CA LEU A 26 -5.14 -19.45 9.73
C LEU A 26 -6.68 -19.44 9.80
N LEU A 27 -7.31 -18.25 9.75
CA LEU A 27 -8.76 -18.10 9.74
C LEU A 27 -9.42 -18.73 8.51
N GLY A 28 -8.78 -18.72 7.33
CA GLY A 28 -9.28 -19.41 6.14
C GLY A 28 -9.06 -20.93 6.13
N SER A 29 -8.21 -21.46 7.01
CA SER A 29 -7.79 -22.86 6.98
C SER A 29 -8.84 -23.83 7.53
N ARG A 30 -9.30 -24.77 6.67
CA ARG A 30 -10.22 -25.85 7.08
C ARG A 30 -9.63 -26.81 8.13
N ARG A 31 -8.30 -26.83 8.29
CA ARG A 31 -7.60 -27.69 9.25
C ARG A 31 -7.58 -27.12 10.67
N VAL A 32 -7.81 -25.81 10.81
CA VAL A 32 -7.79 -25.14 12.11
C VAL A 32 -9.22 -25.02 12.61
N GLY A 33 -9.55 -25.76 13.67
CA GLY A 33 -10.87 -25.70 14.31
C GLY A 33 -11.06 -24.45 15.18
N PRO A 34 -12.30 -24.19 15.65
CA PRO A 34 -12.62 -23.02 16.49
C PRO A 34 -11.71 -22.85 17.71
N ARG A 35 -11.32 -23.96 18.34
CA ARG A 35 -10.40 -23.96 19.49
C ARG A 35 -8.99 -23.50 19.12
N GLY A 36 -8.49 -23.88 17.94
CA GLY A 36 -7.19 -23.44 17.45
C GLY A 36 -7.17 -21.93 17.20
N VAL A 37 -8.25 -21.38 16.64
CA VAL A 37 -8.40 -19.93 16.47
C VAL A 37 -8.45 -19.22 17.83
N ALA A 38 -9.25 -19.72 18.77
CA ALA A 38 -9.37 -19.12 20.10
C ALA A 38 -8.03 -19.09 20.86
N LEU A 39 -7.18 -20.11 20.69
CA LEU A 39 -5.85 -20.16 21.29
C LEU A 39 -4.88 -19.15 20.66
N ALA A 40 -5.02 -18.82 19.38
CA ALA A 40 -4.16 -17.87 18.69
C ALA A 40 -4.53 -16.40 18.97
N LEU A 41 -5.78 -16.11 19.34
CA LEU A 41 -6.26 -14.72 19.52
C LEU A 41 -5.41 -13.86 20.47
N PRO A 42 -4.97 -14.33 21.66
CA PRO A 42 -4.16 -13.50 22.56
C PRO A 42 -2.84 -13.04 21.93
N GLU A 43 -2.11 -13.96 21.28
CA GLU A 43 -0.85 -13.66 20.61
C GLU A 43 -1.04 -12.67 19.46
N VAL A 44 -2.12 -12.81 18.68
CA VAL A 44 -2.44 -11.87 17.59
C VAL A 44 -2.81 -10.49 18.14
N CYS A 45 -3.54 -10.41 19.26
CA CYS A 45 -3.84 -9.14 19.92
C CYS A 45 -2.57 -8.43 20.39
N GLU A 46 -1.65 -9.15 21.02
CA GLU A 46 -0.34 -8.62 21.45
C GLU A 46 0.48 -8.14 20.24
N GLY A 47 0.50 -8.92 19.16
CA GLY A 47 1.14 -8.55 17.90
C GLY A 47 0.54 -7.28 17.27
N CYS A 48 -0.79 -7.12 17.30
CA CYS A 48 -1.45 -5.91 16.80
C CYS A 48 -1.09 -4.68 17.65
N ALA A 49 -1.01 -4.81 18.98
CA ALA A 49 -0.58 -3.72 19.85
C ALA A 49 0.87 -3.30 19.56
N ALA A 50 1.78 -4.27 19.38
CA ALA A 50 3.16 -3.99 18.98
C ALA A 50 3.25 -3.31 17.60
N LEU A 51 2.40 -3.71 16.65
CA LEU A 51 2.34 -3.10 15.33
C LEU A 51 1.90 -1.63 15.39
N VAL A 52 0.94 -1.25 16.24
CA VAL A 52 0.56 0.16 16.42
C VAL A 52 1.77 1.00 16.85
N VAL A 53 2.53 0.52 17.84
CA VAL A 53 3.76 1.19 18.31
C VAL A 53 4.81 1.28 17.19
N ALA A 54 4.94 0.24 16.36
CA ALA A 54 5.85 0.25 15.22
C ALA A 54 5.43 1.27 14.15
N LEU A 55 4.14 1.41 13.87
CA LEU A 55 3.62 2.40 12.92
C LEU A 55 3.82 3.84 13.44
N ASP A 56 3.61 4.09 14.73
CA ASP A 56 3.88 5.39 15.35
C ASP A 56 5.38 5.71 15.31
N SER A 57 6.24 4.71 15.59
CA SER A 57 7.69 4.85 15.51
C SER A 57 8.15 5.15 14.08
N LEU A 58 7.55 4.48 13.08
CA LEU A 58 7.82 4.72 11.67
C LEU A 58 7.36 6.12 11.26
N SER A 59 6.18 6.56 11.69
CA SER A 59 5.67 7.90 11.43
C SER A 59 6.59 8.98 12.00
N SER A 60 7.07 8.78 13.23
CA SER A 60 8.04 9.67 13.87
C SER A 60 9.37 9.71 13.11
N ALA A 61 9.93 8.54 12.75
CA ALA A 61 11.18 8.45 11.99
C ALA A 61 11.07 9.07 10.58
N VAL A 62 9.93 8.91 9.91
CA VAL A 62 9.68 9.57 8.62
C VAL A 62 9.69 11.08 8.80
N ARG A 63 8.96 11.61 9.78
CA ARG A 63 8.94 13.05 10.07
C ARG A 63 10.32 13.60 10.39
N ASP A 64 11.08 12.92 11.24
CA ASP A 64 12.47 13.27 11.55
C ASP A 64 13.33 13.32 10.28
N GLY A 65 13.16 12.38 9.35
CA GLY A 65 13.92 12.35 8.10
C GLY A 65 13.65 13.49 7.14
N PHE A 66 12.42 14.00 7.11
CA PHE A 66 12.11 15.23 6.38
C PHE A 66 12.76 16.46 7.00
N VAL A 67 12.88 16.51 8.33
CA VAL A 67 13.55 17.61 9.04
C VAL A 67 15.07 17.55 8.84
N GLU A 68 15.69 16.38 8.99
CA GLU A 68 17.15 16.20 8.88
C GLU A 68 17.69 16.47 7.46
N THR A 69 16.91 16.22 6.41
CA THR A 69 17.32 16.49 5.03
C THR A 69 17.39 17.99 4.67
N GLY A 70 17.22 18.89 5.65
CA GLY A 70 17.55 20.31 5.54
C GLY A 70 16.61 21.13 4.66
N SER A 71 15.50 20.53 4.22
CA SER A 71 14.47 21.18 3.41
C SER A 71 13.34 21.66 4.32
N ALA A 72 13.58 22.75 5.04
CA ALA A 72 12.56 23.46 5.82
C ALA A 72 11.59 24.25 4.92
N VAL A 73 11.30 23.74 3.72
CA VAL A 73 10.32 24.33 2.82
C VAL A 73 8.93 23.87 3.27
N ALA A 74 7.95 24.77 3.33
CA ALA A 74 6.57 24.44 3.73
C ALA A 74 5.99 23.23 2.96
N ALA A 75 6.46 22.99 1.75
CA ALA A 75 6.12 21.84 0.92
C ALA A 75 6.55 20.48 1.53
N ASP A 76 7.69 20.42 2.21
CA ASP A 76 8.24 19.19 2.79
C ASP A 76 7.57 18.84 4.12
N VAL A 77 7.04 19.86 4.82
CA VAL A 77 6.16 19.65 5.99
C VAL A 77 4.85 18.99 5.56
N ALA A 78 4.19 19.53 4.53
CA ALA A 78 2.98 18.93 3.98
C ALA A 78 3.23 17.50 3.47
N ALA A 79 4.43 17.23 2.97
CA ALA A 79 4.84 15.90 2.55
C ALA A 79 4.97 14.91 3.70
N ALA A 80 5.69 15.31 4.75
CA ALA A 80 5.82 14.54 5.98
C ALA A 80 4.43 14.27 6.59
N ASP A 81 3.55 15.27 6.62
CA ASP A 81 2.20 15.13 7.16
C ASP A 81 1.33 14.17 6.34
N ALA A 82 1.39 14.22 5.01
CA ALA A 82 0.69 13.27 4.16
C ALA A 82 1.14 11.82 4.40
N ALA A 83 2.46 11.60 4.54
CA ALA A 83 3.02 10.28 4.85
C ALA A 83 2.63 9.80 6.25
N CYS A 84 2.68 10.70 7.24
CA CYS A 84 2.24 10.41 8.60
C CYS A 84 0.74 10.12 8.67
N ALA A 85 -0.09 10.81 7.87
CA ALA A 85 -1.53 10.57 7.82
C ALA A 85 -1.86 9.16 7.28
N VAL A 86 -1.09 8.67 6.30
CA VAL A 86 -1.22 7.28 5.80
C VAL A 86 -0.93 6.27 6.90
N LEU A 87 0.18 6.45 7.63
CA LEU A 87 0.56 5.57 8.75
C LEU A 87 -0.43 5.66 9.92
N GLY A 88 -0.87 6.86 10.27
CA GLY A 88 -1.87 7.08 11.32
C GLY A 88 -3.20 6.41 11.00
N HIS A 89 -3.65 6.46 9.75
CA HIS A 89 -4.85 5.74 9.33
C HIS A 89 -4.68 4.22 9.49
N ALA A 90 -3.54 3.66 9.06
CA ALA A 90 -3.26 2.25 9.25
C ALA A 90 -3.22 1.86 10.74
N GLY A 91 -2.65 2.71 11.60
CA GLY A 91 -2.67 2.54 13.05
C GLY A 91 -4.09 2.48 13.63
N VAL A 92 -5.00 3.35 13.15
CA VAL A 92 -6.43 3.32 13.54
C VAL A 92 -7.11 2.02 13.11
N GLU A 93 -6.86 1.53 11.90
CA GLU A 93 -7.44 0.25 11.43
C GLU A 93 -6.88 -0.96 12.20
N VAL A 94 -5.61 -0.94 12.60
CA VAL A 94 -5.02 -1.97 13.46
C VAL A 94 -5.60 -1.91 14.87
N ALA A 95 -5.72 -0.72 15.46
CA ALA A 95 -6.35 -0.56 16.78
C ALA A 95 -7.80 -1.07 16.78
N ARG A 96 -8.56 -0.74 15.75
CA ARG A 96 -9.91 -1.27 15.55
C ARG A 96 -9.92 -2.80 15.44
N LEU A 97 -8.98 -3.38 14.69
CA LEU A 97 -8.84 -4.83 14.60
C LEU A 97 -8.54 -5.44 15.99
N THR A 98 -7.64 -4.84 16.76
CA THR A 98 -7.32 -5.27 18.13
C THR A 98 -8.56 -5.32 19.03
N ASP A 99 -9.42 -4.29 18.96
CA ASP A 99 -10.68 -4.25 19.71
C ASP A 99 -11.67 -5.34 19.27
N GLU A 100 -11.74 -5.63 17.97
CA GLU A 100 -12.55 -6.72 17.43
C GLU A 100 -12.02 -8.10 17.88
N LEU A 101 -10.71 -8.32 17.85
CA LEU A 101 -10.06 -9.55 18.29
C LEU A 101 -10.20 -9.77 19.80
N SER A 102 -10.06 -8.72 20.60
CA SER A 102 -10.20 -8.78 22.06
C SER A 102 -11.64 -9.11 22.48
N ARG A 103 -12.64 -8.56 21.79
CA ARG A 103 -14.05 -8.94 21.99
C ARG A 103 -14.29 -10.41 21.62
N ALA A 104 -13.70 -10.88 20.53
CA ALA A 104 -13.79 -12.30 20.15
C ALA A 104 -13.11 -13.21 21.20
N ALA A 105 -11.96 -12.81 21.74
CA ALA A 105 -11.23 -13.57 22.75
C ALA A 105 -12.03 -13.66 24.07
N ALA A 106 -12.66 -12.55 24.48
CA ALA A 106 -13.53 -12.53 25.66
C ALA A 106 -14.77 -13.43 25.49
N GLY A 107 -15.36 -13.46 24.30
CA GLY A 107 -16.48 -14.35 23.97
C GLY A 107 -16.12 -15.84 23.89
N ALA A 108 -14.87 -16.15 23.54
CA ALA A 108 -14.34 -17.51 23.43
C ALA A 108 -13.83 -18.08 24.77
N SER A 109 -13.78 -17.27 25.84
CA SER A 109 -13.28 -17.74 27.13
C SER A 109 -14.22 -18.81 27.73
N PRO A 110 -13.70 -19.99 28.11
CA PRO A 110 -14.51 -21.00 28.78
C PRO A 110 -14.91 -20.41 30.14
N ALA A 111 -16.21 -20.19 30.35
CA ALA A 111 -16.69 -19.79 31.67
C ALA A 111 -16.11 -20.79 32.70
N ARG A 112 -15.24 -20.30 33.58
CA ARG A 112 -14.75 -21.02 34.75
C ARG A 112 -15.92 -21.19 35.73
N GLY A 113 -16.87 -22.04 35.36
CA GLY A 113 -18.01 -22.43 36.17
C GLY A 113 -17.67 -23.68 36.94
N ALA A 114 -17.25 -23.49 38.19
CA ALA A 114 -17.32 -24.50 39.24
C ALA A 114 -18.77 -25.00 39.33
N GLY A 115 -19.03 -26.22 38.86
CA GLY A 115 -20.38 -26.76 38.83
C GLY A 115 -20.35 -28.24 38.53
N ARG A 116 -20.08 -29.03 39.57
CA ARG A 116 -20.12 -30.49 39.58
C ARG A 116 -21.59 -30.92 39.40
N GLY A 117 -22.10 -30.87 38.18
CA GLY A 117 -23.51 -31.10 37.86
C GLY A 117 -23.65 -31.89 36.56
N ARG A 118 -23.98 -33.16 36.73
CA ARG A 118 -24.12 -34.23 35.74
C ARG A 118 -25.15 -33.89 34.64
N ALA A 119 -24.80 -34.24 33.40
CA ALA A 119 -25.65 -34.45 32.23
C ALA A 119 -26.22 -33.21 31.50
N ASP A 120 -25.39 -32.63 30.63
CA ASP A 120 -25.90 -32.10 29.35
C ASP A 120 -24.90 -32.40 28.22
N ARG A 121 -25.00 -33.60 27.65
CA ARG A 121 -24.21 -34.04 26.48
C ARG A 121 -24.81 -33.40 25.23
N GLY A 122 -24.57 -32.10 25.11
CA GLY A 122 -24.96 -31.27 23.97
C GLY A 122 -24.35 -29.87 24.02
N GLY A 123 -23.60 -29.55 25.08
CA GLY A 123 -22.90 -28.29 25.27
C GLY A 123 -21.92 -28.05 24.13
N SER A 124 -22.35 -27.24 23.18
CA SER A 124 -21.53 -26.65 22.13
C SER A 124 -20.22 -26.18 22.75
N GLU A 125 -19.10 -26.71 22.27
CA GLU A 125 -17.79 -26.15 22.56
C GLU A 125 -17.88 -24.64 22.35
N ARG A 126 -17.72 -23.84 23.42
CA ARG A 126 -17.75 -22.38 23.37
C ARG A 126 -16.47 -21.87 22.67
N GLY A 127 -16.33 -22.20 21.40
CA GLY A 127 -15.36 -21.64 20.48
C GLY A 127 -16.00 -20.59 19.59
N ILE A 128 -15.18 -19.98 18.76
CA ILE A 128 -15.63 -19.02 17.74
C ILE A 128 -16.53 -19.75 16.74
N ASP A 129 -17.79 -19.34 16.65
CA ASP A 129 -18.72 -19.95 15.70
C ASP A 129 -18.34 -19.61 14.25
N ALA A 130 -18.94 -20.31 13.28
CA ALA A 130 -18.61 -20.11 11.86
C ALA A 130 -18.87 -18.68 11.37
N ARG A 131 -19.91 -18.02 11.88
CA ARG A 131 -20.27 -16.65 11.48
C ARG A 131 -19.28 -15.64 12.05
N GLN A 132 -18.92 -15.78 13.32
CA GLN A 132 -17.89 -14.98 13.97
C GLN A 132 -16.55 -15.15 13.26
N ARG A 133 -16.17 -16.38 12.90
CA ARG A 133 -14.94 -16.68 12.16
C ARG A 133 -14.91 -15.96 10.81
N LEU A 134 -15.99 -16.03 10.03
CA LEU A 134 -16.09 -15.32 8.74
C LEU A 134 -16.03 -13.79 8.93
N GLY A 135 -16.65 -13.27 9.99
CA GLY A 135 -16.58 -11.86 10.35
C GLY A 135 -15.15 -11.42 10.66
N LEU A 136 -14.44 -12.17 11.50
CA LEU A 136 -13.03 -11.93 11.82
C LEU A 136 -12.15 -12.03 10.58
N GLU A 137 -12.36 -13.04 9.73
CA GLU A 137 -11.61 -13.20 8.49
C GLU A 137 -11.78 -11.99 7.57
N ALA A 138 -13.00 -11.48 7.41
CA ALA A 138 -13.27 -10.29 6.62
C ALA A 138 -12.55 -9.05 7.18
N SER A 139 -12.60 -8.85 8.51
CA SER A 139 -11.90 -7.75 9.18
C SER A 139 -10.38 -7.84 9.03
N VAL A 140 -9.78 -9.00 9.32
CA VAL A 140 -8.33 -9.22 9.21
C VAL A 140 -7.87 -9.02 7.77
N ARG A 141 -8.59 -9.54 6.77
CA ARG A 141 -8.27 -9.33 5.34
C ARG A 141 -8.43 -7.87 4.91
N ARG A 142 -9.36 -7.11 5.50
CA ARG A 142 -9.47 -5.66 5.25
C ARG A 142 -8.24 -4.96 5.82
N THR A 143 -7.94 -5.15 7.10
CA THR A 143 -6.80 -4.50 7.77
C THR A 143 -5.46 -4.87 7.12
N ALA A 144 -5.26 -6.13 6.72
CA ALA A 144 -4.07 -6.55 5.98
C ALA A 144 -3.89 -5.79 4.66
N ARG A 145 -4.97 -5.57 3.90
CA ARG A 145 -4.94 -4.80 2.65
C ARG A 145 -4.61 -3.33 2.90
N GLU A 146 -5.24 -2.71 3.90
CA GLU A 146 -4.97 -1.32 4.29
C GLU A 146 -3.50 -1.15 4.73
N LEU A 147 -2.98 -2.06 5.54
CA LEU A 147 -1.58 -2.06 5.98
C LEU A 147 -0.61 -2.22 4.81
N SER A 148 -0.86 -3.18 3.92
CA SER A 148 -0.03 -3.39 2.74
C SER A 148 0.02 -2.15 1.85
N GLY A 149 -1.12 -1.47 1.68
CA GLY A 149 -1.20 -0.19 0.98
C GLY A 149 -0.41 0.92 1.68
N ALA A 150 -0.64 1.11 2.98
CA ALA A 150 0.02 2.13 3.77
C ALA A 150 1.54 1.97 3.81
N LEU A 151 2.04 0.75 4.09
CA LEU A 151 3.47 0.47 4.13
C LEU A 151 4.15 0.72 2.79
N ARG A 152 3.52 0.33 1.67
CA ARG A 152 4.06 0.61 0.34
C ARG A 152 4.12 2.10 0.04
N LEU A 153 3.08 2.86 0.39
CA LEU A 153 3.08 4.32 0.25
C LEU A 153 4.19 4.95 1.09
N SER A 154 4.36 4.50 2.34
CA SER A 154 5.42 4.97 3.22
C SER A 154 6.81 4.60 2.69
N GLU A 155 7.02 3.39 2.18
CA GLU A 155 8.27 2.98 1.55
C GLU A 155 8.65 3.86 0.36
N LEU A 156 7.67 4.25 -0.45
CA LEU A 156 7.90 5.16 -1.57
C LEU A 156 8.34 6.55 -1.06
N VAL A 157 7.68 7.07 -0.02
CA VAL A 157 8.09 8.34 0.61
C VAL A 157 9.49 8.23 1.20
N ILE A 158 9.78 7.16 1.92
CA ILE A 158 11.09 6.87 2.51
C ILE A 158 12.17 6.83 1.43
N ALA A 159 11.90 6.21 0.28
CA ALA A 159 12.85 6.16 -0.82
C ALA A 159 13.25 7.56 -1.32
N THR A 160 12.38 8.57 -1.14
CA THR A 160 12.69 9.96 -1.51
C THR A 160 13.60 10.70 -0.53
N LEU A 161 13.91 10.10 0.63
CA LEU A 161 14.90 10.63 1.57
C LEU A 161 16.33 10.37 1.08
N GLU A 162 16.54 9.33 0.26
CA GLU A 162 17.85 8.91 -0.25
C GLU A 162 17.81 8.68 -1.77
N LEU A 163 17.34 9.67 -2.53
CA LEU A 163 17.25 9.57 -3.99
C LEU A 163 18.64 9.38 -4.61
N ARG A 164 18.73 8.43 -5.56
CA ARG A 164 19.91 8.17 -6.38
C ARG A 164 19.54 8.26 -7.85
N PRO A 165 19.50 9.48 -8.42
CA PRO A 165 19.18 9.66 -9.83
C PRO A 165 20.17 8.91 -10.72
N THR A 166 19.62 8.17 -11.68
CA THR A 166 20.38 7.45 -12.71
C THR A 166 19.68 7.63 -14.06
N PRO A 167 20.39 7.49 -15.18
CA PRO A 167 19.73 7.35 -16.48
C PRO A 167 18.85 6.09 -16.51
N LEU A 168 17.60 6.24 -16.91
CA LEU A 168 16.60 5.18 -17.00
C LEU A 168 16.01 5.14 -18.41
N ASP A 169 15.75 3.94 -18.92
CA ASP A 169 14.82 3.72 -20.02
C ASP A 169 13.44 3.39 -19.43
N LEU A 170 12.46 4.27 -19.66
CA LEU A 170 11.09 4.09 -19.17
C LEU A 170 10.45 2.79 -19.66
N ILE A 171 10.77 2.31 -20.86
CA ILE A 171 10.23 1.05 -21.37
C ILE A 171 10.77 -0.13 -20.54
N ASP A 172 12.05 -0.11 -20.18
CA ASP A 172 12.64 -1.16 -19.35
C ASP A 172 12.14 -1.10 -17.91
N VAL A 173 11.96 0.09 -17.34
CA VAL A 173 11.29 0.28 -16.04
C VAL A 173 9.89 -0.33 -16.07
N LEU A 174 9.11 -0.05 -17.12
CA LEU A 174 7.75 -0.56 -17.31
C LEU A 174 7.71 -2.09 -17.53
N ARG A 175 8.67 -2.67 -18.26
CA ARG A 175 8.76 -4.13 -18.43
C ARG A 175 9.03 -4.82 -17.11
N ASN A 176 9.95 -4.28 -16.31
CA ASN A 176 10.26 -4.78 -14.97
C ASN A 176 9.10 -4.59 -13.98
N TRP A 177 8.16 -3.70 -14.29
CA TRP A 177 6.95 -3.48 -13.50
C TRP A 177 5.91 -4.58 -13.69
N SER A 178 5.91 -5.30 -14.82
CA SER A 178 4.98 -6.42 -15.03
C SER A 178 5.21 -7.51 -13.98
N ALA A 179 4.24 -7.66 -13.08
CA ALA A 179 4.21 -8.75 -12.11
C ALA A 179 3.24 -9.82 -12.59
N ALA A 180 3.49 -11.07 -12.20
CA ALA A 180 2.45 -12.09 -12.33
C ALA A 180 1.18 -11.63 -11.60
N PRO A 181 -0.02 -11.79 -12.20
CA PRO A 181 -1.27 -11.44 -11.54
C PRO A 181 -1.37 -12.13 -10.19
N ALA A 182 -1.45 -11.37 -9.10
CA ALA A 182 -1.80 -11.93 -7.80
C ALA A 182 -3.33 -12.10 -7.74
N GLU A 183 -3.80 -13.25 -7.25
CA GLU A 183 -5.23 -13.56 -7.16
C GLU A 183 -6.00 -12.42 -6.45
N GLY A 184 -7.06 -11.94 -7.10
CA GLY A 184 -8.01 -10.98 -6.53
C GLY A 184 -7.57 -9.52 -6.55
N ARG A 185 -6.48 -9.16 -7.23
CA ARG A 185 -6.12 -7.74 -7.44
C ARG A 185 -6.59 -7.24 -8.81
N PRO A 186 -7.11 -6.00 -8.91
CA PRO A 186 -7.47 -5.42 -10.19
C PRO A 186 -6.21 -5.28 -11.04
N VAL A 187 -6.25 -5.90 -12.22
CA VAL A 187 -5.21 -5.80 -13.24
C VAL A 187 -5.68 -4.79 -14.28
N VAL A 188 -4.84 -3.82 -14.59
CA VAL A 188 -5.05 -2.88 -15.68
C VAL A 188 -4.09 -3.18 -16.81
N GLY A 189 -4.65 -3.27 -18.02
CA GLY A 189 -3.88 -3.29 -19.25
C GLY A 189 -3.32 -1.90 -19.55
N ILE A 190 -2.01 -1.74 -19.44
CA ILE A 190 -1.29 -0.53 -19.85
C ILE A 190 -0.75 -0.74 -21.25
N SER A 191 -1.04 0.21 -22.13
CA SER A 191 -0.44 0.27 -23.46
C SER A 191 0.55 1.44 -23.52
N VAL A 192 1.75 1.20 -24.04
CA VAL A 192 2.81 2.21 -24.12
C VAL A 192 3.01 2.65 -25.56
N ALA A 193 2.91 3.94 -25.86
CA ALA A 193 3.28 4.49 -27.16
C ALA A 193 4.46 5.45 -27.03
N SER A 194 5.48 5.28 -27.86
CA SER A 194 6.65 6.18 -27.94
C SER A 194 6.99 6.43 -29.41
N SER A 195 6.91 7.69 -29.85
CA SER A 195 7.17 8.08 -31.24
C SER A 195 8.64 8.45 -31.49
N ASP A 196 9.40 8.70 -30.43
CA ASP A 196 10.82 9.06 -30.45
C ASP A 196 11.54 8.15 -29.47
N GLY A 197 12.47 7.32 -29.95
CA GLY A 197 13.22 6.38 -29.12
C GLY A 197 13.91 7.04 -27.93
N ARG A 198 14.30 8.32 -28.06
CA ARG A 198 14.94 9.09 -26.99
C ARG A 198 13.95 9.69 -25.98
N ALA A 199 12.65 9.70 -26.27
CA ALA A 199 11.65 10.17 -25.31
C ALA A 199 11.53 9.27 -24.08
N ASN A 200 12.04 8.03 -24.17
CA ASN A 200 12.01 7.07 -23.06
C ASN A 200 13.21 7.23 -22.12
N GLU A 201 14.23 7.99 -22.51
CA GLU A 201 15.41 8.24 -21.68
C GLU A 201 15.08 9.36 -20.69
N VAL A 202 15.16 9.05 -19.38
CA VAL A 202 14.95 10.02 -18.29
C VAL A 202 16.02 9.89 -17.23
N GLU A 203 16.30 10.96 -16.50
CA GLU A 203 17.14 10.90 -15.30
C GLU A 203 16.23 10.82 -14.07
N GLY A 204 16.41 9.78 -13.25
CA GLY A 204 15.59 9.61 -12.06
C GLY A 204 16.00 8.43 -11.20
N ASP A 205 15.49 8.40 -9.96
CA ASP A 205 15.60 7.23 -9.10
C ASP A 205 14.54 6.21 -9.51
N VAL A 206 14.95 4.99 -9.85
CA VAL A 206 14.04 3.94 -10.35
C VAL A 206 12.88 3.66 -9.40
N ARG A 207 13.08 3.76 -8.07
CA ARG A 207 12.04 3.49 -7.08
C ARG A 207 11.01 4.62 -7.06
N ALA A 208 11.47 5.86 -7.13
CA ALA A 208 10.60 7.03 -7.20
C ALA A 208 9.80 7.05 -8.51
N VAL A 209 10.47 6.83 -9.66
CA VAL A 209 9.83 6.85 -10.98
C VAL A 209 8.79 5.72 -11.11
N SER A 210 9.17 4.47 -10.84
CA SER A 210 8.24 3.33 -10.93
C SER A 210 7.07 3.46 -9.96
N GLY A 211 7.33 3.85 -8.70
CA GLY A 211 6.28 4.07 -7.72
C GLY A 211 5.34 5.20 -8.10
N LEU A 212 5.85 6.29 -8.68
CA LEU A 212 5.03 7.41 -9.13
C LEU A 212 4.15 7.03 -10.33
N MET A 213 4.69 6.28 -11.30
CA MET A 213 3.92 5.74 -12.43
C MET A 213 2.75 4.89 -11.93
N GLU A 214 2.99 4.07 -10.91
CA GLU A 214 1.96 3.21 -10.35
C GLU A 214 0.86 3.97 -9.62
N LEU A 215 1.23 4.99 -8.83
CA LEU A 215 0.24 5.86 -8.21
C LEU A 215 -0.55 6.64 -9.26
N ALA A 216 0.10 7.16 -10.31
CA ALA A 216 -0.57 7.88 -11.38
C ALA A 216 -1.59 7.01 -12.13
N VAL A 217 -1.26 5.75 -12.42
CA VAL A 217 -2.21 4.79 -13.01
C VAL A 217 -3.37 4.49 -12.03
N GLY A 218 -3.07 4.34 -10.73
CA GLY A 218 -4.09 4.19 -9.68
C GLY A 218 -5.05 5.38 -9.61
N MET A 219 -4.53 6.61 -9.65
CA MET A 219 -5.31 7.86 -9.64
C MET A 219 -6.27 7.93 -10.84
N VAL A 220 -5.76 7.67 -12.05
CA VAL A 220 -6.57 7.69 -13.28
C VAL A 220 -7.64 6.59 -13.26
N SER A 221 -7.31 5.42 -12.71
CA SER A 221 -8.26 4.32 -12.54
C SER A 221 -9.35 4.64 -11.52
N ALA A 222 -9.01 5.28 -10.40
CA ALA A 222 -9.96 5.75 -9.39
C ALA A 222 -10.92 6.82 -9.95
N ALA A 223 -10.48 7.59 -10.95
CA ALA A 223 -11.32 8.50 -11.72
C ALA A 223 -12.21 7.81 -12.79
N GLY A 224 -12.27 6.47 -12.79
CA GLY A 224 -13.16 5.68 -13.64
C GLY A 224 -12.62 5.42 -15.05
N VAL A 225 -11.31 5.42 -15.24
CA VAL A 225 -10.67 4.97 -16.49
C VAL A 225 -10.39 3.48 -16.39
N ALA A 226 -11.08 2.65 -17.18
CA ALA A 226 -10.98 1.20 -17.11
C ALA A 226 -9.70 0.63 -17.77
N SER A 227 -9.12 1.35 -18.72
CA SER A 227 -7.90 0.93 -19.43
C SER A 227 -6.95 2.12 -19.65
N PRO A 228 -6.24 2.55 -18.60
CA PRO A 228 -5.18 3.54 -18.70
C PRO A 228 -4.18 3.25 -19.82
N HIS A 229 -4.00 4.21 -20.70
CA HIS A 229 -3.00 4.26 -21.76
C HIS A 229 -1.87 5.21 -21.36
N LEU A 230 -0.63 4.77 -21.53
CA LEU A 230 0.56 5.54 -21.21
C LEU A 230 1.25 5.97 -22.51
N THR A 231 1.30 7.27 -22.76
CA THR A 231 2.04 7.83 -23.90
C THR A 231 3.30 8.51 -23.40
N VAL A 232 4.44 8.19 -24.00
CA VAL A 232 5.71 8.85 -23.76
C VAL A 232 6.04 9.71 -24.99
N SER A 233 6.38 10.98 -24.75
CA SER A 233 6.69 11.92 -25.81
C SER A 233 7.78 12.90 -25.37
N ARG A 234 8.49 13.48 -26.32
CA ARG A 234 9.51 14.49 -26.04
C ARG A 234 8.92 15.88 -26.25
N LEU A 235 9.09 16.74 -25.27
CA LEU A 235 8.71 18.15 -25.36
C LEU A 235 9.72 18.93 -26.20
N SER A 236 9.33 20.12 -26.68
CA SER A 236 10.20 20.99 -27.48
C SER A 236 11.44 21.49 -26.73
N ASP A 237 11.38 21.51 -25.39
CA ASP A 237 12.50 21.86 -24.51
C ASP A 237 13.46 20.66 -24.27
N GLY A 238 13.16 19.50 -24.86
CA GLY A 238 13.97 18.30 -24.77
C GLY A 238 13.65 17.40 -23.58
N ARG A 239 12.74 17.79 -22.69
CA ARG A 239 12.27 16.96 -21.56
C ARG A 239 11.35 15.83 -22.02
N SER A 240 11.25 14.79 -21.20
CA SER A 240 10.40 13.63 -21.47
C SER A 240 9.08 13.80 -20.72
N MET A 241 7.97 13.64 -21.42
CA MET A 241 6.62 13.74 -20.86
C MET A 241 5.92 12.39 -20.96
N VAL A 242 5.48 11.90 -19.81
CA VAL A 242 4.60 10.74 -19.68
C VAL A 242 3.19 11.23 -19.41
N ARG A 243 2.25 10.82 -20.24
CA ARG A 243 0.81 11.09 -20.05
C ARG A 243 0.07 9.77 -19.88
N ILE A 244 -0.75 9.70 -18.84
CA ILE A 244 -1.59 8.54 -18.48
C ILE A 244 -3.05 8.99 -18.58
N ALA A 245 -3.82 8.37 -19.45
CA ALA A 245 -5.21 8.75 -19.74
C ALA A 245 -6.02 7.57 -20.27
N GLU A 246 -7.31 7.75 -20.53
CA GLU A 246 -8.07 6.79 -21.33
C GLU A 246 -7.55 6.75 -22.78
N ARG A 247 -7.46 5.55 -23.36
CA ARG A 247 -6.98 5.37 -24.74
C ARG A 247 -7.89 6.09 -25.73
N GLY A 248 -7.29 6.96 -26.55
CA GLY A 248 -8.00 7.63 -27.63
C GLY A 248 -8.28 6.70 -28.82
N PRO A 249 -9.38 6.91 -29.57
CA PRO A 249 -9.75 6.06 -30.70
C PRO A 249 -8.77 6.12 -31.89
N ARG A 250 -7.85 7.09 -31.90
CA ARG A 250 -6.84 7.29 -32.97
C ARG A 250 -5.42 6.93 -32.53
N GLU A 251 -5.24 6.42 -31.31
CA GLU A 251 -3.91 6.06 -30.83
C GLU A 251 -3.44 4.75 -31.48
N GLY A 252 -2.21 4.76 -32.00
CA GLY A 252 -1.60 3.66 -32.74
C GLY A 252 -1.45 2.38 -31.92
N ALA A 253 -0.89 1.34 -32.54
CA ALA A 253 -0.60 0.09 -31.84
C ALA A 253 0.41 0.32 -30.70
N PRO A 254 0.20 -0.29 -29.52
CA PRO A 254 1.12 -0.12 -28.41
C PRO A 254 2.46 -0.82 -28.66
N ALA A 255 3.54 -0.18 -28.24
CA ALA A 255 4.88 -0.75 -28.19
C ALA A 255 5.00 -1.84 -27.10
N VAL A 256 4.27 -1.68 -25.99
CA VAL A 256 4.23 -2.65 -24.88
C VAL A 256 2.80 -2.73 -24.33
N ALA A 257 2.33 -3.94 -24.05
CA ALA A 257 1.12 -4.20 -23.29
C ALA A 257 1.51 -4.85 -21.95
N LEU A 258 1.05 -4.29 -20.84
CA LEU A 258 1.40 -4.73 -19.50
C LEU A 258 0.15 -4.94 -18.67
N ASP A 259 0.14 -6.02 -17.92
CA ASP A 259 -0.84 -6.26 -16.87
C ASP A 259 -0.26 -5.76 -15.55
N VAL A 260 -0.84 -4.67 -15.04
CA VAL A 260 -0.37 -4.02 -13.81
C VAL A 260 -1.41 -4.14 -12.73
N VAL A 261 -0.97 -4.63 -11.57
CA VAL A 261 -1.77 -4.62 -10.35
C VAL A 261 -1.99 -3.16 -9.92
N LEU A 262 -3.22 -2.67 -10.04
CA LEU A 262 -3.54 -1.33 -9.57
C LEU A 262 -3.37 -1.24 -8.06
N ARG A 263 -2.70 -0.17 -7.63
CA ARG A 263 -2.63 0.24 -6.23
C ARG A 263 -3.78 1.16 -5.88
N ASP A 264 -3.85 1.48 -4.59
CA ASP A 264 -4.73 2.50 -4.04
C ASP A 264 -4.63 3.79 -4.88
N GLY A 265 -5.78 4.31 -5.31
CA GLY A 265 -5.91 5.51 -6.13
C GLY A 265 -6.64 6.64 -5.42
N GLY A 266 -6.90 6.49 -4.11
CA GLY A 266 -7.58 7.49 -3.32
C GLY A 266 -6.77 8.76 -3.07
N GLU A 267 -7.37 9.72 -2.36
CA GLU A 267 -6.77 11.03 -2.05
C GLU A 267 -5.40 10.91 -1.35
N ARG A 268 -5.21 9.89 -0.51
CA ARG A 268 -3.94 9.62 0.17
C ARG A 268 -2.84 9.25 -0.82
N ALA A 269 -3.14 8.37 -1.78
CA ALA A 269 -2.21 7.99 -2.83
C ALA A 269 -1.84 9.19 -3.70
N ALA A 270 -2.81 10.03 -4.06
CA ALA A 270 -2.56 11.27 -4.79
C ALA A 270 -1.70 12.27 -4.00
N ALA A 271 -1.91 12.39 -2.69
CA ALA A 271 -1.07 13.22 -1.82
C ALA A 271 0.38 12.72 -1.81
N VAL A 272 0.59 11.40 -1.62
CA VAL A 272 1.91 10.77 -1.67
C VAL A 272 2.56 10.94 -3.05
N ALA A 273 1.81 10.76 -4.15
CA ALA A 273 2.32 10.97 -5.50
C ALA A 273 2.89 12.38 -5.70
N ARG A 274 2.16 13.41 -5.25
CA ARG A 274 2.62 14.81 -5.32
C ARG A 274 3.90 15.06 -4.51
N VAL A 275 4.03 14.42 -3.35
CA VAL A 275 5.24 14.48 -2.52
C VAL A 275 6.42 13.86 -3.25
N VAL A 276 6.22 12.65 -3.74
CA VAL A 276 7.27 11.86 -4.39
C VAL A 276 7.76 12.55 -5.65
N ALA A 277 6.82 13.01 -6.49
CA ALA A 277 7.12 13.75 -7.70
C ALA A 277 7.98 14.98 -7.39
N ARG A 278 7.57 15.81 -6.42
CA ARG A 278 8.29 17.02 -6.04
C ARG A 278 9.72 16.73 -5.59
N ARG A 279 9.91 15.75 -4.69
CA ARG A 279 11.25 15.41 -4.19
C ARG A 279 12.13 14.80 -5.27
N ALA A 280 11.54 14.02 -6.17
CA ALA A 280 12.20 13.49 -7.35
C ALA A 280 12.38 14.53 -8.48
N ARG A 281 11.94 15.79 -8.27
CA ARG A 281 11.95 16.88 -9.27
C ARG A 281 11.17 16.57 -10.55
N ILE A 282 10.14 15.74 -10.43
CA ILE A 282 9.21 15.40 -11.49
C ILE A 282 8.01 16.33 -11.38
N GLU A 283 7.65 16.98 -12.49
CA GLU A 283 6.47 17.81 -12.58
C GLU A 283 5.24 16.92 -12.76
N LEU A 284 4.42 16.76 -11.71
CA LEU A 284 3.19 15.99 -11.74
C LEU A 284 1.97 16.90 -11.84
N VAL A 285 1.18 16.75 -12.90
CA VAL A 285 -0.04 17.51 -13.16
C VAL A 285 -1.22 16.55 -13.31
N GLU A 286 -2.27 16.78 -12.53
CA GLU A 286 -3.54 16.09 -12.62
C GLU A 286 -4.55 17.00 -13.32
N ALA A 287 -5.15 16.53 -14.41
CA ALA A 287 -6.19 17.28 -15.11
C ALA A 287 -7.49 17.33 -14.31
N THR A 288 -8.38 18.28 -14.63
CA THR A 288 -9.70 18.37 -14.00
C THR A 288 -10.46 17.05 -14.10
N GLY A 289 -10.88 16.51 -12.95
CA GLY A 289 -11.58 15.23 -12.86
C GLY A 289 -10.68 14.00 -12.77
N GLY A 290 -9.35 14.14 -12.67
CA GLY A 290 -8.42 13.05 -12.35
C GLY A 290 -8.22 11.99 -13.45
N ARG A 291 -8.92 12.11 -14.59
CA ARG A 291 -8.88 11.15 -15.70
C ARG A 291 -7.62 11.22 -16.55
N VAL A 292 -6.78 12.24 -16.33
CA VAL A 292 -5.50 12.40 -17.00
C VAL A 292 -4.46 12.83 -15.98
N VAL A 293 -3.33 12.13 -15.95
CA VAL A 293 -2.15 12.51 -15.19
C VAL A 293 -0.97 12.66 -16.13
N THR A 294 -0.23 13.74 -15.99
CA THR A 294 0.99 14.03 -16.75
C THR A 294 2.17 14.15 -15.81
N MET A 295 3.29 13.57 -16.20
CA MET A 295 4.58 13.66 -15.52
C MET A 295 5.61 14.17 -16.51
N THR A 296 6.35 15.21 -16.13
CA THR A 296 7.48 15.71 -16.92
C THR A 296 8.78 15.49 -16.15
N PHE A 297 9.75 14.86 -16.81
CA PHE A 297 11.09 14.54 -16.32
C PHE A 297 12.11 15.51 -16.93
#